data_AF-A0A940L5F1-F1
#
_entry.id   AF-A0A940L5F1-F1
#
_cell.length_a   1.000
_cell.length_b   1.000
_cell.length_c   1.000
_cell.angle_alpha   90.00
_cell.angle_beta   90.00
_cell.angle_gamma   90.00
#
_symmetry.space_group_name_H-M   'P 1'
#
loop_
_entity.id
_entity.type
_entity.pdbx_description
1 polymer ?
#
loop_
_entity_poly.entity_id
_entity_poly.type
_entity_poly.pdbx_seq_one_letter_code
_entity_poly.pdbx_strand_id
1 'polypeptide(L)'
;AVNLDKYREFYLKHIWDRSQYYSKLAKKTVGRDIKHTVLLHHNLTTALFLDDLLRMYKQKGWKVIDADKAFQDPVYDRQPNNVPAGESIIWALAKEKGDTSLRYPAEDSVYEKDEMDRLGL
;
A
#
# COMPACT_ATOMS: atom_id res chain seq x y z
N ALA A 1 16.45 14.59 22.73
CA ALA A 1 16.05 14.20 21.36
C ALA A 1 14.54 14.35 21.24
N VAL A 2 14.02 14.74 20.07
CA VAL A 2 12.58 14.81 19.82
C VAL A 2 12.01 13.39 19.80
N ASN A 3 10.88 13.15 20.48
CA ASN A 3 10.20 11.85 20.44
C ASN A 3 9.33 11.77 19.18
N LEU A 4 9.65 10.83 18.29
CA LEU A 4 8.95 10.60 17.02
C LEU A 4 8.18 9.26 16.99
N ASP A 5 8.06 8.59 18.13
CA ASP A 5 7.55 7.21 18.21
C ASP A 5 6.12 7.10 17.71
N LYS A 6 5.23 8.01 18.12
CA LYS A 6 3.84 8.01 17.67
C LYS A 6 3.70 8.22 16.15
N TYR A 7 4.54 9.08 15.56
CA TYR A 7 4.56 9.31 14.11
C TYR A 7 5.05 8.08 13.36
N ARG A 8 6.10 7.42 13.87
CA ARG A 8 6.60 6.15 13.34
C ARG A 8 5.52 5.07 13.40
N GLU A 9 4.89 4.89 14.55
CA GLU A 9 3.84 3.89 14.76
C GLU A 9 2.65 4.11 13.81
N PHE A 10 2.19 5.35 13.67
CA PHE A 10 1.11 5.69 12.75
C PHE A 10 1.50 5.43 11.29
N TYR A 11 2.69 5.86 10.86
CA TYR A 11 3.21 5.62 9.51
C TYR A 11 3.27 4.12 9.17
N LEU A 12 3.81 3.31 10.08
CA LEU A 12 3.92 1.86 9.91
C LEU A 12 2.54 1.19 9.86
N LYS A 13 1.63 1.59 10.76
CA LYS A 13 0.26 1.08 10.79
C LYS A 13 -0.46 1.38 9.47
N HIS A 14 -0.40 2.63 9.02
CA HIS A 14 -1.02 3.07 7.78
C HIS A 14 -0.54 2.25 6.57
N ILE A 15 0.78 2.15 6.37
CA ILE A 15 1.32 1.38 5.24
C ILE A 15 0.99 -0.11 5.35
N TRP A 16 0.98 -0.66 6.57
CA TRP A 16 0.55 -2.04 6.78
C TRP A 16 -0.91 -2.25 6.38
N ASP A 17 -1.82 -1.37 6.82
CA ASP A 17 -3.24 -1.44 6.50
C ASP A 17 -3.47 -1.35 4.99
N ARG A 18 -2.74 -0.46 4.29
CA ARG A 18 -2.74 -0.38 2.82
C ARG A 18 -2.22 -1.67 2.17
N SER A 19 -1.13 -2.24 2.68
CA SER A 19 -0.55 -3.49 2.16
C SER A 19 -1.54 -4.66 2.30
N GLN A 20 -2.23 -4.75 3.44
CA GLN A 20 -3.25 -5.77 3.69
C GLN A 20 -4.48 -5.59 2.80
N TYR A 21 -4.91 -4.34 2.58
CA TYR A 21 -5.98 -4.04 1.64
C TYR A 21 -5.66 -4.56 0.23
N TYR A 22 -4.48 -4.25 -0.31
CA TYR A 22 -4.11 -4.68 -1.66
C TYR A 22 -3.84 -6.18 -1.78
N SER A 23 -3.31 -6.84 -0.75
CA SER A 23 -3.18 -8.31 -0.77
C SER A 23 -4.56 -8.99 -0.80
N LYS A 24 -5.53 -8.52 0.00
CA LYS A 24 -6.92 -9.01 -0.05
C LYS A 24 -7.59 -8.73 -1.39
N LEU A 25 -7.39 -7.52 -1.92
CA LEU A 25 -7.95 -7.14 -3.22
C LEU A 25 -7.36 -7.97 -4.36
N ALA A 26 -6.06 -8.28 -4.34
CA ALA A 26 -5.43 -9.15 -5.32
C ALA A 26 -6.05 -10.56 -5.30
N LYS A 27 -6.23 -11.15 -4.11
CA LYS A 27 -6.90 -12.45 -3.97
C LYS A 27 -8.32 -12.43 -4.53
N LYS A 28 -9.09 -11.38 -4.24
CA LYS A 28 -10.46 -11.22 -4.75
C LYS A 28 -10.49 -11.03 -6.28
N THR A 29 -9.58 -10.23 -6.82
CA THR A 29 -9.60 -9.80 -8.22
C THR A 29 -8.91 -10.77 -9.16
N VAL A 30 -7.78 -11.36 -8.78
CA VAL A 30 -6.99 -12.26 -9.64
C VAL A 30 -6.84 -13.68 -9.09
N GLY A 31 -7.44 -13.98 -7.93
CA GLY A 31 -7.50 -15.34 -7.38
C GLY A 31 -6.22 -15.80 -6.65
N ARG A 32 -5.22 -14.95 -6.52
CA ARG A 32 -3.94 -15.25 -5.85
C ARG A 32 -3.31 -14.01 -5.24
N ASP A 33 -2.30 -14.20 -4.38
CA ASP A 33 -1.38 -13.11 -4.07
C ASP A 33 -0.50 -12.79 -5.29
N ILE A 34 0.00 -11.56 -5.32
CA ILE A 34 0.95 -11.07 -6.34
C ILE A 34 2.23 -10.63 -5.66
N LYS A 35 3.30 -10.47 -6.45
CA LYS A 35 4.47 -9.72 -5.99
C LYS A 35 4.13 -8.24 -5.98
N HIS A 36 3.86 -7.69 -4.81
CA HIS A 36 3.46 -6.27 -4.66
C HIS A 36 4.67 -5.33 -4.73
N THR A 37 4.44 -4.14 -5.28
CA THR A 37 5.35 -2.99 -5.21
C THR A 37 4.75 -1.94 -4.28
N VAL A 38 5.57 -1.32 -3.43
CA VAL A 38 5.15 -0.24 -2.54
C VAL A 38 5.63 1.09 -3.12
N LEU A 39 4.71 2.00 -3.40
CA LEU A 39 5.00 3.36 -3.84
C LEU A 39 5.09 4.26 -2.61
N LEU A 40 6.23 4.93 -2.43
CA LEU A 40 6.46 5.85 -1.32
C LEU A 40 6.89 7.22 -1.85
N HIS A 41 6.43 8.28 -1.19
CA HIS A 41 6.89 9.63 -1.50
C HIS A 41 8.30 9.84 -0.98
N HIS A 42 9.13 10.51 -1.77
CA HIS A 42 10.47 10.93 -1.34
C HIS A 42 10.36 12.12 -0.37
N ASN A 43 10.20 11.82 0.92
CA ASN A 43 10.01 12.82 1.97
C ASN A 43 10.70 12.42 3.28
N LEU A 44 10.70 13.35 4.25
CA LEU A 44 11.38 13.16 5.54
C LEU A 44 10.83 11.96 6.33
N THR A 45 9.50 11.79 6.37
CA THR A 45 8.89 10.67 7.12
C THR A 45 9.31 9.32 6.57
N THR A 46 9.34 9.18 5.23
CA THR A 46 9.87 7.97 4.58
C THR A 46 11.35 7.80 4.88
N ALA A 47 12.17 8.85 4.79
CA ALA A 47 13.59 8.76 5.09
C ALA A 47 13.87 8.33 6.54
N LEU A 48 13.05 8.79 7.49
CA LEU A 48 13.19 8.45 8.91
C LEU A 48 12.75 7.02 9.24
N PHE A 49 11.73 6.48 8.56
CA PHE A 49 11.05 5.25 8.98
C PHE A 49 11.14 4.10 7.98
N LEU A 50 11.86 4.25 6.86
CA LEU A 50 12.00 3.20 5.84
C LEU A 50 12.58 1.89 6.42
N ASP A 51 13.61 1.99 7.25
CA ASP A 51 14.21 0.81 7.89
C ASP A 51 13.23 0.07 8.80
N ASP A 52 12.39 0.82 9.55
CA ASP A 52 11.35 0.25 10.39
C ASP A 52 10.25 -0.42 9.56
N LEU A 53 9.89 0.17 8.42
CA LEU A 53 8.94 -0.41 7.47
C LEU A 53 9.46 -1.75 6.92
N LEU A 54 10.72 -1.80 6.48
CA LEU A 54 11.35 -3.03 5.99
C LEU A 54 11.45 -4.10 7.08
N ARG A 55 11.77 -3.71 8.33
CA ARG A 55 11.78 -4.62 9.49
C ARG A 55 10.38 -5.15 9.78
N MET A 56 9.37 -4.30 9.79
CA MET A 56 7.98 -4.68 10.04
C MET A 56 7.50 -5.70 9.00
N TYR A 57 7.78 -5.48 7.71
CA TYR A 57 7.42 -6.46 6.67
C TYR A 57 8.03 -7.83 6.93
N LYS A 58 9.34 -7.89 7.20
CA LYS A 58 10.04 -9.14 7.50
C LYS A 58 9.44 -9.84 8.73
N GLN A 59 9.18 -9.11 9.81
CA GLN A 59 8.57 -9.64 11.03
C GLN A 59 7.16 -10.18 10.80
N LYS A 60 6.40 -9.58 9.88
CA LYS A 60 5.05 -10.02 9.51
C LYS A 60 5.03 -11.09 8.41
N GLY A 61 6.18 -11.70 8.10
CA GLY A 61 6.31 -12.81 7.16
C GLY A 61 6.36 -12.40 5.68
N TRP A 62 6.46 -11.11 5.37
CA TRP A 62 6.64 -10.64 4.00
C TRP A 62 8.11 -10.77 3.58
N LYS A 63 8.33 -11.10 2.30
CA LYS A 63 9.66 -11.16 1.70
C LYS A 63 9.93 -9.88 0.92
N VAL A 64 10.98 -9.16 1.29
CA VAL A 64 11.51 -8.06 0.46
C VAL A 64 12.30 -8.68 -0.68
N ILE A 65 11.93 -8.34 -1.91
CA ILE A 65 12.53 -8.87 -3.14
C ILE A 65 12.98 -7.72 -4.02
N ASP A 66 13.86 -8.03 -4.97
CA ASP A 66 14.31 -7.07 -5.98
C ASP A 66 13.15 -6.64 -6.88
N ALA A 67 13.18 -5.39 -7.33
CA ALA A 67 12.11 -4.80 -8.13
C ALA A 67 11.92 -5.51 -9.48
N ASP A 68 13.02 -5.88 -10.15
CA ASP A 68 12.99 -6.66 -11.40
C ASP A 68 12.23 -7.98 -11.24
N LYS A 69 12.43 -8.68 -10.12
CA LYS A 69 11.69 -9.90 -9.78
C LYS A 69 10.23 -9.64 -9.48
N ALA A 70 9.89 -8.49 -8.87
CA ALA A 70 8.50 -8.11 -8.61
C ALA A 70 7.75 -7.87 -9.93
N PHE A 71 8.33 -7.07 -10.83
CA PHE A 71 7.74 -6.73 -12.13
C PHE A 71 7.60 -7.92 -13.10
N GLN A 72 8.27 -9.04 -12.85
CA GLN A 72 8.03 -10.29 -13.59
C GLN A 72 6.70 -10.98 -13.22
N ASP A 73 5.93 -10.48 -12.25
CA ASP A 73 4.58 -11.02 -12.00
C ASP A 73 3.64 -10.69 -13.19
N PRO A 74 2.94 -11.67 -13.80
CA PRO A 74 2.10 -11.44 -14.98
C PRO A 74 0.96 -10.42 -14.80
N VAL A 75 0.66 -10.02 -13.57
CA VAL A 75 -0.31 -8.94 -13.31
C VAL A 75 0.15 -7.61 -13.93
N TYR A 76 1.45 -7.37 -14.03
CA TYR A 76 2.00 -6.12 -14.55
C TYR A 76 1.91 -6.01 -16.08
N ASP A 77 1.65 -7.10 -16.79
CA ASP A 77 1.39 -7.10 -18.25
C ASP A 77 -0.07 -6.76 -18.59
N ARG A 78 -0.93 -6.60 -17.57
CA ARG A 78 -2.37 -6.37 -17.76
C ARG A 78 -2.63 -4.91 -18.14
N GLN A 79 -3.55 -4.72 -19.09
CA GLN A 79 -3.99 -3.41 -19.58
C GLN A 79 -5.52 -3.31 -19.38
N PRO A 80 -6.00 -2.80 -18.25
CA PRO A 80 -7.44 -2.61 -18.01
C PRO A 80 -8.03 -1.56 -18.95
N ASN A 81 -9.24 -1.79 -19.44
CA ASN A 81 -9.95 -0.91 -20.40
C ASN A 81 -10.70 0.25 -19.72
N ASN A 82 -10.30 0.64 -18.51
CA ASN A 82 -10.90 1.74 -17.74
C ASN A 82 -9.97 2.96 -17.69
N VAL A 83 -10.27 3.92 -16.80
CA VAL A 83 -9.59 5.21 -16.75
C VAL A 83 -8.06 5.03 -16.69
N PRO A 84 -7.31 5.59 -17.66
CA PRO A 84 -5.85 5.50 -17.63
C PRO A 84 -5.30 6.26 -16.42
N ALA A 85 -4.26 5.70 -15.81
CA ALA A 85 -3.40 6.37 -14.83
C ALA A 85 -4.03 6.78 -13.48
N GLY A 86 -5.12 6.14 -13.07
CA GLY A 86 -5.70 6.42 -11.76
C GLY A 86 -4.84 5.89 -10.62
N GLU A 87 -4.52 4.59 -10.61
CA GLU A 87 -4.25 3.86 -9.37
C GLU A 87 -3.41 2.59 -9.59
N SER A 88 -3.23 1.77 -8.56
CA SER A 88 -2.57 0.45 -8.71
C SER A 88 -3.28 -0.43 -9.75
N ILE A 89 -2.51 -1.28 -10.45
CA ILE A 89 -3.05 -2.23 -11.44
C ILE A 89 -4.13 -3.15 -10.86
N ILE A 90 -3.99 -3.58 -9.60
CA ILE A 90 -4.98 -4.42 -8.92
C ILE A 90 -6.30 -3.68 -8.70
N TRP A 91 -6.24 -2.40 -8.32
CA TRP A 91 -7.43 -1.56 -8.15
C TRP A 91 -8.13 -1.35 -9.49
N ALA A 92 -7.37 -1.02 -10.55
CA ALA A 92 -7.91 -0.85 -11.89
C ALA A 92 -8.59 -2.13 -12.39
N LEU A 93 -7.95 -3.29 -12.22
CA LEU A 93 -8.56 -4.59 -12.57
C LEU A 93 -9.82 -4.90 -11.76
N ALA A 94 -9.86 -4.55 -10.48
CA ALA A 94 -11.06 -4.75 -9.65
C ALA A 94 -12.21 -3.87 -10.14
N LYS A 95 -11.91 -2.61 -10.48
CA LYS A 95 -12.89 -1.66 -11.01
C LYS A 95 -13.44 -2.09 -12.36
N GLU A 96 -12.58 -2.57 -13.26
CA GLU A 96 -12.99 -3.14 -14.56
C GLU A 96 -13.97 -4.31 -14.38
N LYS A 97 -13.78 -5.13 -13.35
CA LYS A 97 -14.69 -6.23 -13.00
C LYS A 97 -15.98 -5.79 -12.29
N GLY A 98 -16.19 -4.49 -12.13
CA GLY A 98 -17.39 -3.94 -11.50
C GLY A 98 -17.37 -3.95 -9.97
N ASP A 99 -16.20 -4.02 -9.33
CA ASP A 99 -16.13 -3.95 -7.86
C ASP A 99 -16.55 -2.54 -7.38
N THR A 100 -17.61 -2.48 -6.58
CA THR A 100 -18.16 -1.26 -5.98
C THR A 100 -17.70 -1.05 -4.53
N SER A 101 -16.99 -2.02 -3.93
CA SER A 101 -16.48 -1.97 -2.55
C SER A 101 -15.09 -1.33 -2.42
N LEU A 102 -14.61 -0.72 -3.48
CA LEU A 102 -13.26 -0.15 -3.53
C LEU A 102 -13.16 1.08 -2.64
N ARG A 103 -12.21 1.06 -1.70
CA ARG A 103 -11.76 2.26 -1.00
C ARG A 103 -11.08 3.17 -2.02
N TYR A 104 -11.37 4.47 -1.99
CA TYR A 104 -10.64 5.41 -2.82
C TYR A 104 -9.16 5.35 -2.41
N PRO A 105 -8.27 5.07 -3.35
CA PRO A 105 -6.89 4.70 -3.02
C PRO A 105 -5.96 5.87 -2.80
N ALA A 106 -6.31 7.09 -3.21
CA ALA A 106 -5.58 8.27 -2.78
C ALA A 106 -5.64 8.38 -1.25
N GLU A 107 -4.47 8.59 -0.65
CA GLU A 107 -4.35 8.82 0.78
C GLU A 107 -4.79 10.25 1.06
N ASP A 108 -6.05 10.41 1.50
CA ASP A 108 -6.65 11.71 1.79
C ASP A 108 -6.98 11.88 3.28
N SER A 109 -7.31 13.11 3.66
CA SER A 109 -7.67 13.46 5.02
C SER A 109 -8.97 12.79 5.50
N VAL A 110 -9.83 12.33 4.60
CA VAL A 110 -11.11 11.69 4.96
C VAL A 110 -10.87 10.35 5.67
N TYR A 111 -9.74 9.70 5.40
CA TYR A 111 -9.41 8.43 6.05
C TYR A 111 -8.53 8.58 7.30
N GLU A 112 -7.54 9.47 7.25
CA GLU A 112 -6.44 9.42 8.22
C GLU A 112 -6.56 10.49 9.32
N LYS A 113 -7.24 11.62 9.04
CA LYS A 113 -7.25 12.78 9.94
C LYS A 113 -7.83 12.46 11.31
N ASP A 114 -8.99 11.81 11.35
CA ASP A 114 -9.70 11.53 12.60
C ASP A 114 -8.88 10.61 13.52
N GLU A 115 -8.12 9.66 12.97
CA GLU A 115 -7.22 8.80 13.76
C GLU A 115 -6.02 9.58 14.27
N MET A 116 -5.40 10.39 13.42
CA MET A 116 -4.27 11.24 13.80
C MET A 116 -4.64 12.24 14.90
N ASP A 117 -5.78 12.93 14.77
CA ASP A 117 -6.28 13.86 15.78
C ASP A 117 -6.48 13.16 17.15
N ARG A 118 -7.06 11.95 17.16
CA ARG A 118 -7.26 11.16 18.39
C ARG A 118 -5.95 10.74 19.06
N LEU A 119 -4.89 10.55 18.28
CA LEU A 119 -3.55 10.19 18.76
C LEU A 119 -2.71 11.42 19.17
N GLY A 120 -3.19 12.62 18.81
CA GLY A 120 -2.52 13.91 19.02
C GLY A 120 -1.34 14.11 18.07
N LEU A 121 -1.50 13.75 16.79
CA LEU A 121 -0.47 13.83 15.74
C LEU A 121 -0.67 15.01 14.79
#